data_AF-A0A968XQB7-F1
#
_entry.id   AF-A0A968XQB7-F1
#
_cell.length_a   1.000
_cell.length_b   1.000
_cell.length_c   1.000
_cell.angle_alpha   90.00
_cell.angle_beta   90.00
_cell.angle_gamma   90.00
#
_symmetry.space_group_name_H-M   'P 1'
#
loop_
_entity.id
_entity.type
_entity.pdbx_description
1 polymer ?
#
loop_
_entity_poly.entity_id
_entity_poly.type
_entity_poly.pdbx_seq_one_letter_code
_entity_poly.pdbx_strand_id
1 'polypeptide(L)'
;MLTVRPANGRIKTVSAALLWLECRSAAGRRRRMADVEPQPAADIKIVRVEPIGRYGVNIAFSDGHDRGIYPWSFLEELAARPTVADFIID
;
A
#
# COMPACT_ATOMS: atom_id res chain seq x y z
N MET A 1 1.72 9.09 1.34
CA MET A 1 1.81 8.01 2.35
C MET A 1 0.44 7.81 2.97
N LEU A 2 0.13 6.64 3.51
CA LEU A 2 -1.10 6.33 4.24
C LEU A 2 -0.75 6.04 5.69
N THR A 3 -1.42 6.72 6.62
CA THR A 3 -1.29 6.45 8.05
C THR A 3 -2.29 5.37 8.47
N VAL A 4 -1.78 4.30 9.06
CA VAL A 4 -2.56 3.17 9.56
C VAL A 4 -2.44 3.14 11.08
N ARG A 5 -3.57 3.03 11.78
CA ARG A 5 -3.61 2.82 13.23
C ARG A 5 -4.18 1.43 13.49
N PRO A 6 -3.33 0.40 13.68
CA PRO A 6 -3.79 -0.94 14.03
C PRO A 6 -4.44 -0.95 15.42
N ALA A 7 -5.18 -2.01 15.73
CA ALA A 7 -5.84 -2.18 17.02
C ALA A 7 -4.87 -2.14 18.22
N ASN A 8 -3.60 -2.49 18.02
CA ASN A 8 -2.54 -2.43 19.04
C ASN A 8 -2.02 -1.00 19.33
N GLY A 9 -2.60 0.03 18.70
CA GLY A 9 -2.42 1.43 19.05
C GLY A 9 -1.19 2.12 18.45
N ARG A 10 -0.17 1.39 17.99
CA ARG A 10 1.02 2.03 17.40
C ARG A 10 0.74 2.46 15.97
N ILE A 11 0.59 3.76 15.77
CA ILE A 11 0.44 4.38 14.44
C ILE A 11 1.68 4.05 13.60
N LYS A 12 1.44 3.60 12.38
CA LYS A 12 2.48 3.35 11.38
C LYS A 12 2.11 3.99 10.05
N THR A 13 3.11 4.21 9.22
CA THR A 13 2.95 4.83 7.92
C THR A 13 3.35 3.85 6.82
N VAL A 14 2.52 3.71 5.80
CA VAL A 14 2.77 2.89 4.62
C VAL A 14 2.96 3.81 3.42
N SER A 15 4.04 3.62 2.65
CA SER A 15 4.33 4.48 1.50
C SER A 15 3.38 4.20 0.33
N ALA A 16 3.17 5.20 -0.54
CA ALA A 16 2.36 5.02 -1.75
C ALA A 16 2.99 3.97 -2.68
N ALA A 17 4.31 3.98 -2.80
CA ALA A 17 5.08 3.01 -3.57
C ALA A 17 4.87 1.57 -3.08
N LEU A 18 4.95 1.33 -1.77
CA LEU A 18 4.72 0.00 -1.21
C LEU A 18 3.28 -0.47 -1.45
N LEU A 19 2.28 0.39 -1.21
CA LEU A 19 0.89 0.05 -1.51
C LEU A 19 0.70 -0.29 -2.99
N TRP A 20 1.29 0.49 -3.89
CA TRP A 20 1.19 0.29 -5.34
C TRP A 20 1.80 -1.06 -5.78
N LEU A 21 2.99 -1.39 -5.28
CA LEU A 21 3.71 -2.65 -5.54
C LEU A 21 2.91 -3.86 -5.05
N GLU A 22 2.38 -3.75 -3.84
CA GLU A 22 1.67 -4.83 -3.14
C GLU A 22 0.20 -4.95 -3.54
N CYS A 23 -0.28 -4.07 -4.43
CA CYS A 23 -1.68 -4.02 -4.80
C CYS A 23 -2.19 -5.37 -5.35
N ARG A 24 -3.26 -5.90 -4.76
CA ARG A 24 -3.85 -7.20 -5.12
C ARG A 24 -4.93 -7.11 -6.21
N SER A 25 -5.08 -5.96 -6.88
CA SER A 25 -5.96 -5.81 -8.04
C SER A 25 -5.48 -6.67 -9.23
N ALA A 26 -6.34 -6.90 -10.22
CA ALA A 26 -5.96 -7.62 -11.44
C ALA A 26 -4.76 -6.95 -12.15
N ALA A 27 -4.72 -5.62 -12.19
CA ALA A 27 -3.60 -4.86 -12.74
C ALA A 27 -2.31 -5.07 -11.93
N GLY A 28 -2.40 -5.05 -10.60
CA GLY A 28 -1.27 -5.34 -9.72
C GLY A 28 -0.77 -6.78 -9.84
N ARG A 29 -1.68 -7.76 -9.96
CA ARG A 29 -1.33 -9.17 -10.17
C ARG A 29 -0.61 -9.37 -11.50
N ARG A 30 -1.09 -8.78 -12.60
CA ARG A 30 -0.43 -8.85 -13.91
C ARG A 30 0.97 -8.25 -13.86
N ARG A 31 1.16 -7.10 -13.21
CA ARG A 31 2.48 -6.48 -13.03
C ARG A 31 3.48 -7.42 -12.36
N ARG A 32 3.08 -8.13 -11.30
CA ARG A 32 3.92 -9.13 -10.62
C ARG A 32 4.16 -10.43 -11.40
N MET A 33 3.46 -10.64 -12.52
CA MET A 33 3.65 -11.80 -13.39
C MET A 33 4.45 -11.45 -14.64
N ALA A 34 4.89 -10.20 -14.79
CA ALA A 34 5.78 -9.80 -15.87
C ALA A 34 7.22 -10.24 -15.56
N ASP A 35 8.01 -10.47 -16.60
CA ASP A 35 9.45 -10.80 -16.47
C ASP A 35 10.30 -9.61 -16.01
N VAL A 36 9.69 -8.43 -15.85
CA VAL A 36 10.34 -7.21 -15.39
C VAL A 36 9.81 -6.88 -14.00
N GLU A 37 10.73 -6.68 -13.05
CA GLU A 37 10.39 -6.25 -11.70
C GLU A 37 9.64 -4.91 -11.75
N PRO A 38 8.41 -4.83 -11.24
CA PRO A 38 7.62 -3.62 -11.31
C PRO A 38 8.26 -2.51 -10.46
N GLN A 39 8.37 -1.32 -11.04
CA GLN A 39 8.79 -0.12 -10.33
C GLN A 39 7.70 0.96 -10.45
N PRO A 40 7.25 1.56 -9.33
CA PRO A 40 6.36 2.70 -9.40
C PRO A 40 7.13 3.94 -9.89
N ALA A 41 6.40 4.92 -10.43
CA ALA A 41 6.94 6.24 -10.66
C ALA A 41 7.51 6.82 -9.35
N ALA A 42 8.63 7.55 -9.42
CA ALA A 42 9.30 8.11 -8.25
C ALA A 42 8.39 9.06 -7.44
N ASP A 43 7.43 9.70 -8.12
CA ASP A 43 6.46 10.63 -7.56
C ASP A 43 5.06 10.03 -7.40
N ILE A 44 4.93 8.69 -7.39
CA ILE A 44 3.64 8.02 -7.21
C ILE A 44 2.94 8.52 -5.93
N LYS A 45 1.68 8.95 -6.08
CA LYS A 45 0.86 9.48 -4.98
C LYS A 45 -0.40 8.66 -4.83
N ILE A 46 -0.90 8.61 -3.60
CA ILE A 46 -2.29 8.26 -3.33
C ILE A 46 -3.11 9.51 -3.66
N VAL A 47 -4.07 9.38 -4.56
CA VAL A 47 -4.94 10.50 -4.98
C VAL A 47 -6.37 10.36 -4.46
N ARG A 48 -6.77 9.15 -4.05
CA ARG A 48 -8.08 8.90 -3.43
C ARG A 48 -8.03 7.70 -2.49
N VAL A 49 -8.79 7.78 -1.40
CA VAL A 49 -9.03 6.67 -0.47
C VAL A 49 -10.53 6.65 -0.17
N GLU A 50 -11.19 5.54 -0.47
CA GLU A 50 -12.65 5.38 -0.31
C GLU A 50 -12.94 4.14 0.55
N PRO A 51 -13.82 4.23 1.56
CA PRO A 51 -14.19 3.07 2.35
C PRO A 51 -14.94 2.03 1.51
N ILE A 52 -14.66 0.75 1.74
CA ILE A 52 -15.40 -0.37 1.16
C ILE A 52 -16.04 -1.16 2.30
N GLY A 53 -17.34 -0.89 2.51
CA GLY A 53 -18.11 -1.48 3.59
C GLY A 53 -17.43 -1.28 4.95
N ARG A 54 -17.28 -2.37 5.71
CA ARG A 54 -16.63 -2.38 7.04
C ARG A 54 -15.24 -3.01 7.04
N TYR A 55 -14.73 -3.45 5.89
CA TYR A 55 -13.59 -4.37 5.85
C TYR A 55 -12.31 -3.81 5.22
N GLY A 56 -12.36 -2.63 4.59
CA GLY A 56 -11.17 -2.04 3.97
C GLY A 56 -11.44 -0.73 3.24
N VAL A 57 -10.47 -0.37 2.39
CA VAL A 57 -10.54 0.79 1.49
C VAL A 57 -10.22 0.41 0.06
N ASN A 58 -10.75 1.19 -0.89
CA ASN A 58 -10.17 1.33 -2.22
C ASN A 58 -9.18 2.51 -2.20
N ILE A 59 -8.00 2.32 -2.80
CA ILE A 59 -6.97 3.33 -2.97
C ILE A 59 -6.73 3.55 -4.46
N ALA A 60 -6.81 4.81 -4.90
CA ALA A 60 -6.42 5.24 -6.23
C ALA A 60 -5.06 5.96 -6.22
N PHE A 61 -4.30 5.77 -7.29
CA PHE A 61 -2.95 6.27 -7.47
C PHE A 61 -2.86 7.28 -8.63
N SER A 62 -1.83 8.12 -8.61
CA SER A 62 -1.62 9.19 -9.59
C SER A 62 -1.32 8.73 -11.01
N ASP A 63 -0.99 7.45 -11.22
CA ASP A 63 -0.77 6.83 -12.54
C ASP A 63 -2.08 6.36 -13.20
N GLY A 64 -3.24 6.65 -12.59
CA GLY A 64 -4.55 6.23 -13.08
C GLY A 64 -5.01 4.86 -12.56
N HIS A 65 -4.21 4.17 -11.75
CA HIS A 65 -4.64 2.94 -11.10
C HIS A 65 -5.65 3.22 -9.98
N ASP A 66 -6.90 2.79 -10.12
CA ASP A 66 -8.03 3.21 -9.26
C ASP A 66 -8.85 2.08 -8.62
N ARG A 67 -8.38 0.82 -8.74
CA ARG A 67 -9.08 -0.39 -8.24
C ARG A 67 -8.30 -1.16 -7.18
N GLY A 68 -7.48 -0.48 -6.39
CA GLY A 68 -6.69 -1.12 -5.35
C GLY A 68 -7.51 -1.36 -4.09
N ILE A 69 -7.98 -2.58 -3.84
CA ILE A 69 -8.69 -2.93 -2.60
C ILE A 69 -7.70 -3.39 -1.53
N TYR A 70 -7.76 -2.74 -0.37
CA TYR A 70 -6.91 -3.02 0.79
C TYR A 70 -7.79 -3.32 2.02
N PRO A 71 -7.99 -4.60 2.36
CA PRO A 71 -8.59 -4.98 3.63
C PRO A 71 -7.79 -4.44 4.82
N TRP A 72 -8.45 -4.18 5.95
CA TRP A 72 -7.78 -3.68 7.17
C TRP A 72 -6.63 -4.58 7.62
N SER A 73 -6.87 -5.89 7.66
CA SER A 73 -5.86 -6.89 8.03
C SER A 73 -4.63 -6.85 7.11
N PHE A 74 -4.82 -6.54 5.82
CA PHE A 74 -3.71 -6.42 4.88
C PHE A 74 -2.94 -5.11 5.08
N LEU A 75 -3.62 -3.99 5.38
CA LEU A 75 -2.93 -2.75 5.75
C LEU A 75 -2.12 -2.91 7.04
N GLU A 76 -2.63 -3.65 8.01
CA GLU A 76 -1.90 -4.00 9.24
C GLU A 76 -0.68 -4.87 8.94
N GLU A 77 -0.80 -5.88 8.07
CA GLU A 77 0.32 -6.70 7.60
C GLU A 77 1.41 -5.85 6.95
N LEU A 78 1.04 -4.97 6.02
CA LEU A 78 1.97 -4.06 5.33
C LEU A 78 2.65 -3.11 6.30
N ALA A 79 1.90 -2.56 7.26
CA ALA A 79 2.44 -1.70 8.31
C ALA A 79 3.40 -2.46 9.24
N ALA A 80 3.17 -3.75 9.49
CA ALA A 80 4.02 -4.55 10.36
C ALA A 80 5.40 -4.86 9.74
N ARG A 81 5.55 -4.75 8.41
CA ARG A 81 6.82 -5.05 7.73
C ARG A 81 7.96 -4.15 8.24
N PRO A 82 9.15 -4.71 8.53
CA PRO A 82 10.32 -3.93 8.89
C PRO A 82 10.73 -2.98 7.76
N THR A 83 11.20 -1.81 8.14
CA THR A 83 11.82 -0.82 7.26
C THR A 83 13.29 -0.70 7.60
N VAL A 84 14.10 -0.12 6.70
CA VAL A 84 15.51 0.15 6.97
C VAL A 84 15.68 0.99 8.24
N ALA A 85 14.77 1.93 8.51
CA ALA A 85 14.78 2.76 9.71
C ALA A 85 14.61 1.95 11.01
N ASP A 86 14.05 0.74 10.97
CA ASP A 86 13.94 -0.12 12.15
C ASP A 86 15.28 -0.79 12.52
N PHE A 87 16.29 -0.73 11.65
CA PHE A 87 17.61 -1.36 11.84
C PHE A 87 18.76 -0.37 11.88
N ILE A 88 18.53 0.90 11.51
CA ILE A 88 19.52 1.97 11.71
C ILE A 88 19.32 2.50 13.12
N ILE A 89 20.29 2.21 13.99
CA ILE A 89 20.43 2.85 15.30
C ILE A 89 21.16 4.16 15.04
N ASP A 90 20.54 5.29 15.34
CA ASP A 90 21.22 6.59 15.40
C ASP A 90 22.22 6.63 16.57
#